data_AF-A0A098AY29-F1
#
_entry.id   AF-A0A098AY29-F1
#
_cell.length_a   1.000
_cell.length_b   1.000
_cell.length_c   1.000
_cell.angle_alpha   90.00
_cell.angle_beta   90.00
_cell.angle_gamma   90.00
#
_symmetry.space_group_name_H-M   'P 1'
#
loop_
_entity.id
_entity.type
_entity.pdbx_description
1 polymer ?
#
loop_
_entity_poly.entity_id
_entity_poly.type
_entity_poly.pdbx_seq_one_letter_code
_entity_poly.pdbx_strand_id
1 'polypeptide(L)' 'MIKVLDEQANIKIDGKWVTLKAVLVAKRGGKTVVYIDSEGNEVHKEPLCRSQFKGIKLD' A
#
# COMPACT_ATOMS: atom_id res chain seq x y z
N MET A 1 -9.95 -3.07 -9.06
CA MET A 1 -9.91 -4.13 -8.02
C MET A 1 -9.08 -3.61 -6.85
N ILE A 2 -9.56 -3.82 -5.62
CA ILE A 2 -8.83 -3.50 -4.39
C ILE A 2 -8.50 -4.83 -3.69
N LYS A 3 -7.25 -5.06 -3.31
CA LYS A 3 -6.80 -6.28 -2.60
C LYS A 3 -5.93 -5.88 -1.41
N VAL A 4 -6.19 -6.43 -0.23
CA VAL A 4 -5.32 -6.18 0.93
C VAL A 4 -4.00 -6.90 0.71
N LEU A 5 -2.89 -6.17 0.84
CA LEU A 5 -1.53 -6.71 0.74
C LEU A 5 -0.99 -7.07 2.12
N ASP A 6 -1.26 -6.21 3.10
CA ASP A 6 -0.87 -6.40 4.49
C ASP A 6 -1.80 -5.57 5.38
N GLU A 7 -2.26 -6.15 6.50
CA GLU A 7 -3.10 -5.45 7.46
C GLU A 7 -2.29 -4.54 8.39
N GLN A 8 -0.98 -4.80 8.54
CA GLN A 8 -0.09 -4.05 9.43
C GLN A 8 1.28 -3.82 8.76
N ALA A 9 1.30 -3.00 7.73
CA ALA A 9 2.52 -2.58 7.05
C ALA A 9 3.23 -1.46 7.82
N ASN A 10 4.48 -1.70 8.21
CA ASN A 10 5.34 -0.68 8.79
C ASN A 10 6.03 0.10 7.66
N ILE A 11 5.75 1.40 7.55
CA ILE A 11 6.39 2.27 6.56
C ILE A 11 6.96 3.52 7.20
N LYS A 12 7.98 4.09 6.55
CA LYS A 12 8.63 5.32 6.98
C LYS A 12 8.06 6.50 6.20
N ILE A 13 7.29 7.36 6.86
CA ILE A 13 6.72 8.60 6.31
C ILE A 13 7.35 9.78 7.05
N ASP A 14 7.93 10.72 6.31
CA ASP A 14 8.57 11.93 6.88
C ASP A 14 9.55 11.63 8.03
N GLY A 15 10.33 10.56 7.89
CA GLY A 15 11.31 10.14 8.88
C GLY A 15 10.76 9.30 10.04
N LYS A 16 9.44 9.18 10.19
CA LYS A 16 8.78 8.43 11.26
C LYS A 16 8.25 7.09 10.76
N TRP A 17 8.43 6.05 11.57
CA TRP A 17 7.79 4.76 11.32
C TRP A 17 6.34 4.80 11.77
N VAL A 18 5.45 4.40 10.88
CA VAL A 18 4.02 4.27 11.16
C VAL A 18 3.53 2.92 10.66
N THR A 19 2.58 2.35 11.39
CA THR A 19 1.92 1.10 11.02
C THR A 19 0.59 1.45 10.37
N LEU A 20 0.42 1.03 9.12
CA LEU A 20 -0.76 1.32 8.31
C LEU A 20 -1.21 0.05 7.59
N LYS A 21 -2.45 0.02 7.11
CA LYS A 21 -2.94 -1.06 6.26
C LYS A 21 -2.54 -0.82 4.82
N ALA A 22 -1.89 -1.78 4.16
CA ALA A 22 -1.49 -1.67 2.77
C ALA A 22 -2.50 -2.37 1.85
N VAL A 23 -3.05 -1.62 0.90
CA VAL A 23 -3.98 -2.13 -0.10
C VAL A 23 -3.46 -1.90 -1.50
N LEU A 24 -3.55 -2.93 -2.33
CA LEU A 24 -3.34 -2.83 -3.75
C LEU A 24 -4.57 -2.23 -4.42
N VAL A 25 -4.36 -1.23 -5.25
CA VAL A 25 -5.37 -0.65 -6.12
C VAL A 25 -4.93 -0.81 -7.57
N ALA A 26 -5.71 -1.56 -8.35
CA ALA A 26 -5.51 -1.71 -9.79
C ALA A 26 -6.46 -0.78 -10.56
N LYS A 27 -5.90 0.14 -11.36
CA LYS A 27 -6.63 1.08 -12.25
C LYS A 27 -6.14 0.96 -13.69
N ARG A 28 -6.89 1.52 -14.65
CA ARG A 28 -6.42 1.70 -16.05
C ARG A 28 -5.16 2.58 -16.01
N GLY A 29 -3.99 1.95 -16.18
CA GLY A 29 -2.68 2.61 -16.07
C GLY A 29 -1.68 1.92 -15.13
N GLY A 30 -2.11 0.96 -14.31
CA GLY A 30 -1.19 0.14 -13.51
C GLY A 30 -1.72 -0.26 -12.13
N LYS A 31 -0.81 -0.85 -11.34
CA LYS A 31 -1.03 -1.28 -9.96
C LYS A 31 -0.30 -0.34 -9.00
N THR A 32 -1.02 0.19 -8.03
CA THR A 32 -0.51 1.11 -7.00
C THR A 32 -0.77 0.51 -5.63
N VAL A 33 0.15 0.70 -4.70
CA VAL A 33 -0.05 0.39 -3.28
C VAL A 33 -0.49 1.67 -2.60
N VAL A 34 -1.57 1.58 -1.84
CA VAL A 34 -2.14 2.65 -1.02
C VAL A 34 -2.05 2.20 0.43
N TYR A 35 -1.55 3.08 1.29
CA TYR A 35 -1.49 2.88 2.73
C TYR A 35 -2.59 3.68 3.38
N ILE A 36 -3.44 3.01 4.14
CA ILE A 36 -4.59 3.59 4.82
C ILE A 36 -4.43 3.52 6.33
N ASP A 37 -4.92 4.54 7.03
CA ASP A 37 -5.00 4.55 8.50
C ASP A 37 -6.12 3.64 9.03
N SER A 38 -6.28 3.60 10.36
CA SER A 38 -7.33 2.84 11.03
C SER A 38 -8.75 3.33 10.73
N GLU A 39 -8.90 4.57 10.28
CA GLU A 39 -10.18 5.17 9.89
C GLU A 39 -10.50 4.91 8.40
N GLY A 40 -9.53 4.38 7.65
CA GLY A 40 -9.63 4.06 6.23
C GLY A 40 -9.21 5.19 5.30
N ASN A 41 -8.59 6.26 5.81
CA ASN A 41 -8.12 7.37 4.97
C ASN A 41 -6.78 7.02 4.30
N GLU A 42 -6.62 7.43 3.04
CA GLU A 42 -5.33 7.34 2.33
C GLU A 42 -4.31 8.29 2.98
N VAL A 43 -3.25 7.72 3.55
CA VAL A 43 -2.14 8.48 4.14
C VAL A 43 -0.98 8.57 3.15
N HIS A 44 -0.72 7.51 2.39
CA HIS A 44 0.39 7.46 1.45
C HIS A 44 0.09 6.52 0.28
N LYS A 45 0.76 6.74 -0.87
CA LYS A 45 0.68 5.84 -2.02
C LYS A 45 1.97 5.80 -2.81
N GLU A 46 2.23 4.64 -3.41
CA GLU A 46 3.39 4.43 -4.27
C GLU A 46 3.11 3.40 -5.37
N PRO A 47 3.84 3.44 -6.51
CA PRO A 47 3.73 2.41 -7.53
C PRO A 47 4.12 1.04 -6.97
N LEU A 48 3.41 -0.02 -7.36
CA LEU A 48 3.73 -1.39 -6.91
C LEU A 48 5.20 -1.78 -7.19
N CYS A 49 5.80 -1.26 -8.27
CA CYS A 49 7.20 -1.54 -8.63
C CYS A 49 8.23 -1.02 -7.62
N ARG A 50 7.88 0.01 -6.84
CA ARG A 50 8.75 0.60 -5.80
C ARG A 50 8.43 0.08 -4.40
N SER A 51 7.22 -0.43 -4.21
CA SER A 51 6.75 -0.93 -2.93
C SER A 51 7.48 -2.20 -2.49
N GLN A 52 7.55 -2.40 -1.18
CA GLN A 52 7.98 -3.64 -0.54
C GLN A 52 7.17 -4.87 -1.01
N PHE A 53 5.96 -4.66 -1.55
CA PHE A 53 5.07 -5.73 -2.03
C PHE A 53 5.30 -6.13 -3.50
N LYS A 54 6.32 -5.59 -4.19
CA LYS A 54 6.55 -5.83 -5.63
C LYS A 54 6.69 -7.30 -6.04
N GLY A 55 7.07 -8.19 -5.12
CA GLY A 55 7.25 -9.62 -5.34
C GLY A 55 6.00 -10.47 -5.10
N ILE A 56 4.90 -9.87 -4.64
CA ILE A 56 3.68 -10.62 -4.33
C ILE A 56 3.02 -11.08 -5.63
N LYS A 57 2.78 -12.39 -5.74
CA LYS A 57 1.95 -12.97 -6.79
C LYS A 57 0.50 -12.56 -6.56
N LEU A 58 0.04 -11.64 -7.39
CA LEU A 58 -1.33 -11.18 -7.40
C LEU A 58 -2.09 -12.04 -8.41
N ASP A 59 -2.46 -13.24 -7.96
CA ASP A 59 -3.45 -14.10 -8.60
C ASP A 59 -4.77 -13.32 -8.81
#